data_AF-A0A355RFZ7-F1
#
_entry.id   AF-A0A355RFZ7-F1
#
_cell.length_a   1.000
_cell.length_b   1.000
_cell.length_c   1.000
_cell.angle_alpha   90.00
_cell.angle_beta   90.00
_cell.angle_gamma   90.00
#
_symmetry.space_group_name_H-M   'P 1'
#
loop_
_entity.id
_entity.type
_entity.pdbx_description
1 polymer ?
#
loop_
_entity_poly.entity_id
_entity_poly.type
_entity_poly.pdbx_seq_one_letter_code
_entity_poly.pdbx_strand_id
1 'polypeptide(L)'
;LWENLSFELNYNVMFSQRSHITLLHSPGAIDAVARNYNIMRRTGAPDVELWGLEKLKKAVPHLNYADNARFPILGAAVHKRAGTARHDAVAWGYA
;
A
#
# COMPACT_ATOMS: atom_id res chain seq x y z
N LEU A 1 0.91 7.24 15.45
CA LEU A 1 1.74 6.27 16.18
C LEU A 1 2.96 5.87 15.35
N TRP A 2 2.84 4.95 14.38
CA TRP A 2 3.98 4.36 13.64
C TRP A 2 5.07 5.33 13.16
N GLU A 3 4.70 6.47 12.61
CA GLU A 3 5.65 7.44 12.02
C GLU A 3 6.66 8.02 13.03
N ASN A 4 6.27 8.13 14.30
CA ASN A 4 7.13 8.63 15.37
C ASN A 4 7.58 7.53 16.34
N LEU A 5 7.16 6.29 16.14
CA LEU A 5 7.35 5.22 17.11
C LEU A 5 8.83 4.96 17.42
N SER A 6 9.71 5.01 16.41
CA SER A 6 11.15 4.85 16.64
C SER A 6 11.74 5.91 17.56
N PHE A 7 11.20 7.13 17.50
CA PHE A 7 11.62 8.25 18.35
C PHE A 7 11.06 8.10 19.76
N GLU A 8 9.77 7.78 19.86
CA GLU A 8 9.08 7.57 21.15
C GLU A 8 9.72 6.44 21.98
N LEU A 9 10.16 5.36 21.32
CA LEU A 9 10.82 4.23 21.99
C LEU A 9 12.35 4.40 22.11
N ASN A 10 12.93 5.45 21.51
CA ASN A 10 14.37 5.60 21.32
C ASN A 10 15.03 4.29 20.79
N TYR A 11 14.34 3.62 19.87
CA TYR A 11 14.72 2.31 19.34
C TYR A 11 14.30 2.18 17.88
N ASN A 12 15.21 1.72 17.01
CA ASN A 12 14.91 1.59 15.59
C ASN A 12 14.00 0.39 15.32
N VAL A 13 12.70 0.64 15.13
CA VAL A 13 11.71 -0.41 14.78
C VAL A 13 11.74 -0.81 13.30
N MET A 14 12.69 -0.28 12.53
CA MET A 14 12.86 -0.50 11.09
C MET A 14 11.59 -0.20 10.28
N PHE A 15 10.82 0.80 10.71
CA PHE A 15 9.63 1.23 9.99
C PHE A 15 10.03 1.92 8.68
N SER A 16 9.48 1.45 7.55
CA SER A 16 9.74 2.00 6.23
C SER A 16 8.46 2.14 5.43
N GLN A 17 8.01 3.39 5.24
CA GLN A 17 6.80 3.72 4.47
C GLN A 17 7.09 3.71 2.97
N ARG A 18 6.99 2.52 2.36
CA ARG A 18 7.24 2.31 0.92
C ARG A 18 5.98 1.99 0.14
N SER A 19 4.83 2.38 0.68
CA SER A 19 3.49 2.05 0.19
C SER A 19 3.14 0.56 0.31
N HIS A 20 1.84 0.29 0.30
CA HIS A 20 1.29 -1.03 0.02
C HIS A 20 0.48 -0.95 -1.27
N ILE A 21 0.75 -1.84 -2.22
CA ILE A 21 0.16 -1.83 -3.56
C ILE A 21 -0.52 -3.18 -3.79
N THR A 22 -1.84 -3.18 -3.90
CA THR A 22 -2.64 -4.37 -4.25
C THR A 22 -2.97 -4.34 -5.73
N LEU A 23 -2.52 -5.34 -6.50
CA LEU A 23 -2.83 -5.47 -7.92
C LEU A 23 -4.28 -5.93 -8.14
N LEU A 24 -4.94 -5.35 -9.13
CA LEU A 24 -6.33 -5.63 -9.47
C LEU A 24 -6.40 -6.29 -10.84
N HIS A 25 -7.09 -7.42 -10.93
CA HIS A 25 -7.10 -8.29 -12.12
C HIS A 25 -8.50 -8.56 -12.69
N SER A 26 -9.55 -7.94 -12.14
CA SER A 26 -10.91 -8.05 -12.66
C SER A 26 -11.69 -6.75 -12.42
N PRO A 27 -12.71 -6.44 -13.25
CA PRO A 27 -13.58 -5.28 -13.02
C PRO A 27 -14.26 -5.31 -11.64
N GLY A 28 -14.75 -6.49 -11.21
CA GLY A 28 -15.38 -6.64 -9.89
C GLY A 28 -14.44 -6.34 -8.72
N ALA A 29 -13.14 -6.67 -8.84
CA ALA A 29 -12.15 -6.30 -7.84
C ALA A 29 -11.93 -4.79 -7.78
N ILE A 30 -11.94 -4.11 -8.93
CA ILE A 30 -11.84 -2.65 -9.01
C ILE A 30 -13.03 -2.00 -8.31
N ASP A 31 -14.26 -2.42 -8.62
CA ASP A 31 -15.47 -1.84 -8.04
C ASP A 31 -15.52 -2.01 -6.51
N ALA A 32 -15.21 -3.21 -6.03
CA ALA A 32 -15.19 -3.51 -4.60
C ALA A 32 -14.17 -2.64 -3.86
N VAL A 33 -12.96 -2.51 -4.40
CA VAL A 33 -11.90 -1.68 -3.82
C VAL A 33 -12.25 -0.20 -3.93
N ALA A 34 -12.83 0.26 -5.05
CA ALA A 34 -13.22 1.65 -5.24
C ALA A 34 -14.21 2.11 -4.17
N ARG A 35 -15.21 1.28 -3.85
CA ARG A 35 -16.13 1.54 -2.74
C ARG A 35 -15.37 1.68 -1.42
N ASN A 36 -14.52 0.70 -1.09
CA ASN A 36 -13.81 0.68 0.19
C ASN A 36 -12.83 1.87 0.32
N TYR A 37 -12.08 2.19 -0.73
CA TYR A 37 -11.12 3.31 -0.75
C TYR A 37 -11.82 4.66 -0.68
N ASN A 38 -13.01 4.81 -1.29
CA ASN A 38 -13.83 6.00 -1.12
C ASN A 38 -14.28 6.20 0.33
N ILE A 39 -14.65 5.12 1.02
CA ILE A 39 -14.96 5.17 2.45
C ILE A 39 -13.72 5.55 3.25
N MET A 40 -12.59 4.88 3.04
CA MET A 40 -11.33 5.16 3.73
C MET A 40 -10.88 6.62 3.60
N ARG A 41 -10.97 7.20 2.40
CA ARG A 41 -10.67 8.63 2.19
C ARG A 41 -11.56 9.55 3.02
N ARG A 42 -12.86 9.22 3.14
CA ARG A 42 -13.81 10.00 3.93
C ARG A 42 -13.65 9.81 5.44
N THR A 43 -13.14 8.66 5.88
CA THR A 43 -13.05 8.31 7.31
C THR A 43 -11.66 8.50 7.93
N GLY A 44 -10.70 9.11 7.21
CA GLY A 44 -9.41 9.52 7.81
C GLY A 44 -8.15 8.91 7.20
N ALA A 45 -8.23 8.27 6.03
CA ALA A 45 -7.07 7.82 5.27
C ALA A 45 -7.02 8.53 3.89
N PRO A 46 -6.62 9.82 3.84
CA PRO A 46 -6.64 10.60 2.59
C PRO A 46 -5.64 10.09 1.55
N ASP A 47 -4.59 9.37 1.98
CA ASP A 47 -3.46 8.94 1.16
C ASP A 47 -3.69 7.62 0.41
N VAL A 48 -4.95 7.15 0.37
CA VAL A 48 -5.32 5.97 -0.41
C VAL A 48 -5.76 6.36 -1.82
N GLU A 49 -5.25 5.64 -2.82
CA GLU A 49 -5.42 5.97 -4.23
C GLU A 49 -5.76 4.72 -5.05
N LEU A 50 -6.52 4.93 -6.13
CA LEU A 50 -6.63 3.96 -7.22
C LEU A 50 -5.72 4.42 -8.35
N TRP A 51 -4.82 3.55 -8.77
CA TRP A 51 -3.91 3.81 -9.90
C TRP A 51 -4.35 3.02 -11.11
N GLY A 52 -4.45 3.71 -12.25
CA GLY A 52 -4.45 3.07 -13.56
C GLY A 52 -3.05 2.58 -13.94
N LEU A 53 -2.97 1.83 -15.04
CA LEU A 53 -1.72 1.21 -15.51
C LEU A 53 -0.58 2.20 -15.75
N GLU A 54 -0.86 3.36 -16.33
CA GLU A 54 0.16 4.39 -16.59
C GLU A 54 0.90 4.83 -15.33
N LYS A 55 0.17 5.08 -14.25
CA LYS A 55 0.75 5.51 -12.97
C LYS A 55 1.46 4.35 -12.27
N LEU A 56 0.86 3.16 -12.31
CA LEU A 56 1.44 1.96 -11.72
C LEU A 56 2.76 1.59 -12.40
N LYS A 57 2.85 1.65 -13.73
CA LYS A 57 4.07 1.34 -14.50
C LYS A 57 5.20 2.31 -14.23
N LYS A 58 4.88 3.59 -14.01
CA LYS A 58 5.88 4.58 -13.57
C LYS A 58 6.40 4.30 -12.16
N ALA A 59 5.52 3.86 -11.26
CA ALA A 59 5.87 3.60 -9.87
C ALA A 59 6.58 2.25 -9.64
N VAL A 60 6.17 1.20 -10.35
CA VAL A 60 6.69 -0.17 -10.19
C VAL A 60 6.98 -0.79 -11.57
N PRO A 61 8.00 -0.32 -12.29
CA PRO A 61 8.24 -0.71 -13.69
C PRO A 61 8.57 -2.19 -13.89
N HIS A 62 8.93 -2.90 -12.82
CA HIS A 62 9.42 -4.28 -12.87
C HIS A 62 8.31 -5.35 -12.90
N LEU A 63 7.02 -4.96 -12.87
CA LEU A 63 5.90 -5.91 -12.99
C LEU A 63 5.71 -6.38 -14.44
N ASN A 64 5.03 -7.53 -14.60
CA ASN A 64 4.59 -7.99 -15.91
C ASN A 64 3.29 -7.28 -16.32
N TYR A 65 3.38 -6.43 -17.35
CA TYR A 65 2.25 -5.68 -17.93
C TYR A 65 1.75 -6.24 -19.27
N ALA A 66 2.14 -7.46 -19.63
CA ALA A 66 1.71 -8.06 -20.89
C ALA A 66 0.19 -8.32 -20.88
N ASP A 67 -0.47 -7.99 -21.98
CA ASP A 67 -1.89 -8.23 -22.23
C ASP A 67 -2.24 -9.72 -22.33
N ASN A 68 -1.26 -10.54 -22.72
CA ASN A 68 -1.36 -11.99 -22.83
C ASN A 68 -1.19 -12.75 -21.49
N ALA A 69 -1.00 -12.06 -20.37
CA ALA A 69 -0.97 -12.70 -19.06
C ALA A 69 -2.32 -13.37 -18.75
N ARG A 70 -2.31 -14.52 -18.05
CA ARG A 70 -3.55 -15.25 -17.69
C ARG A 70 -4.57 -14.37 -16.96
N PHE A 71 -4.07 -13.43 -16.15
CA PHE A 71 -4.83 -12.42 -15.43
C PHE A 71 -4.09 -11.08 -15.56
N PRO A 72 -4.37 -10.29 -16.62
CA PRO A 72 -3.68 -9.02 -16.82
C PRO A 72 -3.95 -8.08 -15.65
N ILE A 73 -2.97 -7.24 -15.32
CA ILE A 73 -3.15 -6.17 -14.35
C ILE A 73 -4.07 -5.13 -15.00
N LEU A 74 -5.11 -4.71 -14.29
CA LEU A 74 -6.04 -3.67 -14.73
C LEU A 74 -5.79 -2.34 -14.00
N GLY A 75 -5.16 -2.41 -12.82
CA GLY A 75 -4.83 -1.26 -12.00
C GLY A 75 -4.31 -1.69 -10.63
N ALA A 76 -4.21 -0.75 -9.71
CA ALA A 76 -3.82 -1.02 -8.34
C ALA A 76 -4.55 -0.17 -7.31
N ALA A 77 -4.76 -0.75 -6.14
CA ALA A 77 -5.17 -0.06 -4.92
C ALA A 77 -3.92 0.26 -4.10
N VAL A 78 -3.69 1.53 -3.78
CA VAL A 78 -2.45 1.97 -3.14
C VAL A 78 -2.71 2.72 -1.85
N HIS A 79 -2.06 2.29 -0.78
CA HIS A 79 -1.98 3.05 0.46
C HIS A 79 -0.55 3.58 0.62
N LYS A 80 -0.36 4.89 0.39
CA LYS A 80 0.99 5.49 0.32
C LYS A 80 1.76 5.45 1.64
N ARG A 81 1.08 5.66 2.77
CA ARG A 81 1.66 5.67 4.12
C ARG A 81 1.91 4.28 4.71
N ALA A 82 1.44 3.23 4.06
CA ALA A 82 1.72 1.87 4.49
C ALA A 82 3.19 1.51 4.25
N GLY A 83 3.63 0.42 4.88
CA GLY A 83 5.03 0.03 4.86
C GLY A 83 5.29 -1.23 5.66
N THR A 84 6.57 -1.51 5.87
CA THR A 84 7.03 -2.62 6.70
C THR A 84 7.58 -2.09 8.02
N ALA A 85 7.50 -2.89 9.08
CA ALA A 85 8.23 -2.69 10.32
C ALA A 85 8.73 -4.05 10.82
N ARG A 86 9.76 -4.03 11.67
CA ARG A 86 10.30 -5.23 12.29
C ARG A 86 9.56 -5.50 13.61
N HIS A 87 8.78 -6.58 13.64
CA HIS A 87 7.89 -6.90 14.76
C HIS A 87 8.61 -7.04 16.12
N ASP A 88 9.70 -7.80 16.18
CA ASP A 88 10.48 -8.01 17.41
C ASP A 88 11.12 -6.70 17.90
N ALA A 89 11.51 -5.80 17.00
CA ALA A 89 12.02 -4.48 17.37
C ALA A 89 10.94 -3.62 18.05
N VAL A 90 9.68 -3.72 17.63
CA VAL A 90 8.55 -3.08 18.31
C VAL A 90 8.35 -3.70 19.69
N ALA A 91 8.33 -5.03 19.78
CA ALA A 91 8.14 -5.74 21.05
C ALA A 91 9.23 -5.40 22.08
N TRP A 92 10.49 -5.34 21.65
CA TRP A 92 11.61 -4.98 22.54
C TRP A 92 11.64 -3.51 22.92
N GLY A 93 11.22 -2.60 22.03
CA GLY A 93 11.19 -1.18 22.36
C GLY A 93 10.12 -0.84 23.43
N TYR A 94 9.07 -1.65 23.57
CA TYR A 94 8.05 -1.50 24.60
C TYR A 94 8.36 -2.22 25.93
N ALA A 95 9.31 -3.15 25.93
CA ALA A 95 9.69 -3.93 27.11
C ALA A 95 10.68 -3.14 27.98
#